data_AF-A0AAD4PSS4-F1
#
_entry.id   AF-A0AAD4PSS4-F1
#
_cell.length_a   1.000
_cell.length_b   1.000
_cell.length_c   1.000
_cell.angle_alpha   90.00
_cell.angle_beta   90.00
_cell.angle_gamma   90.00
#
_symmetry.space_group_name_H-M   'P 1'
#
loop_
_entity.id
_entity.type
_entity.pdbx_description
1 polymer ?
#
loop_
_entity_poly.entity_id
_entity_poly.type
_entity_poly.pdbx_seq_one_letter_code
_entity_poly.pdbx_strand_id
1 'polypeptide(L)'
;MTQTDRILTFSDCFVISCGTVCLDLNQRAVLILRHRGKNQFYFPKGRKNRGETLEDAAVRETYEESGYPCQLLQHNCLSTKAPCPNQDKRSLDSLLDKNVGEKNELHTEPFAVQQWVYQDGVRKLIFWFLATADSLQPPHENTQDEGEEKDNFEAHWINIEGALAMLTFEDDRELIRKALEVLKLSKT
;
A
#
# COMPACT_ATOMS: atom_id res chain seq x y z
N MET A 1 -23.04 7.75 -17.48
CA MET A 1 -21.74 8.43 -17.65
C MET A 1 -21.22 8.09 -19.03
N THR A 2 -20.94 9.08 -19.87
CA THR A 2 -20.26 8.88 -21.16
C THR A 2 -18.79 8.57 -20.88
N GLN A 3 -18.30 7.39 -21.29
CA GLN A 3 -16.87 7.05 -21.18
C GLN A 3 -16.07 7.93 -22.13
N THR A 4 -15.07 8.65 -21.62
CA THR A 4 -14.25 9.57 -22.43
C THR A 4 -12.84 9.06 -22.69
N ASP A 5 -12.28 8.22 -21.81
CA ASP A 5 -10.90 7.74 -21.91
C ASP A 5 -10.81 6.23 -21.62
N ARG A 6 -10.54 5.43 -22.66
CA ARG A 6 -10.33 3.97 -22.54
C ARG A 6 -8.91 3.62 -22.93
N ILE A 7 -8.20 2.92 -22.05
CA ILE A 7 -6.88 2.33 -22.33
C ILE A 7 -7.02 0.81 -22.20
N LEU A 8 -6.62 0.09 -23.24
CA LEU A 8 -6.49 -1.37 -23.24
C LEU A 8 -5.01 -1.72 -23.15
N THR A 9 -4.63 -2.58 -22.21
CA THR A 9 -3.27 -3.10 -22.06
C THR A 9 -3.36 -4.59 -21.77
N PHE A 10 -2.66 -5.41 -22.55
CA PHE A 10 -2.65 -6.86 -22.39
C PHE A 10 -1.65 -7.29 -21.32
N SER A 11 -1.81 -8.50 -20.78
CA SER A 11 -1.08 -9.00 -19.60
C SER A 11 0.43 -9.12 -19.80
N ASP A 12 0.90 -9.21 -21.03
CA ASP A 12 2.32 -9.18 -21.41
C ASP A 12 2.92 -7.77 -21.42
N CYS A 13 2.06 -6.74 -21.37
CA CYS A 13 2.45 -5.34 -21.39
C CYS A 13 2.26 -4.63 -20.02
N PHE A 14 1.94 -5.36 -18.95
CA PHE A 14 1.91 -4.80 -17.61
C PHE A 14 2.37 -5.77 -16.52
N VAL A 15 2.81 -5.20 -15.40
CA VAL A 15 3.17 -5.90 -14.17
C VAL A 15 2.29 -5.40 -13.03
N ILE A 16 1.74 -6.32 -12.24
CA ILE A 16 1.06 -6.01 -10.98
C ILE A 16 2.10 -6.06 -9.86
N SER A 17 2.18 -4.96 -9.11
CA SER A 17 2.98 -4.82 -7.91
C SER A 17 2.13 -4.37 -6.74
N CYS A 18 2.58 -4.71 -5.55
CA CYS A 18 1.90 -4.39 -4.30
C CYS A 18 2.95 -3.90 -3.30
N GLY A 19 2.54 -2.97 -2.43
CA GLY A 19 3.41 -2.42 -1.40
C GLY A 19 2.60 -1.80 -0.27
N THR A 20 3.31 -1.38 0.78
CA THR A 20 2.67 -0.77 1.94
C THR A 20 3.25 0.60 2.26
N VAL A 21 2.37 1.50 2.72
CA VAL A 21 2.77 2.57 3.62
C VAL A 21 2.61 2.02 5.03
N CYS A 22 3.71 1.50 5.58
CA CYS A 22 3.75 0.86 6.89
C CYS A 22 4.11 1.89 7.98
N LEU A 23 3.22 2.06 8.97
CA LEU A 23 3.40 3.01 10.06
C LEU A 23 3.50 2.31 11.42
N ASP A 24 4.42 2.77 12.24
CA ASP A 24 4.34 2.57 13.69
C ASP A 24 3.51 3.71 14.26
N LEU A 25 2.27 3.41 14.63
CA LEU A 25 1.32 4.40 15.14
C LEU A 25 1.72 4.93 16.52
N ASN A 26 2.44 4.15 17.32
CA ASN A 26 2.89 4.53 18.66
C ASN A 26 4.10 5.47 18.57
N GLN A 27 5.07 5.11 17.74
CA GLN A 27 6.29 5.90 17.55
C GLN A 27 6.13 7.02 16.52
N ARG A 28 4.98 7.08 15.83
CA ARG A 28 4.69 8.03 14.75
C ARG A 28 5.79 8.06 13.69
N ALA A 29 6.22 6.86 13.31
CA ALA A 29 7.25 6.63 12.32
C ALA A 29 6.67 5.88 11.11
N VAL A 30 7.31 6.05 9.97
CA VAL A 30 7.00 5.32 8.74
C VAL A 30 8.22 4.56 8.27
N LEU A 31 8.00 3.35 7.78
CA LEU A 31 9.03 2.49 7.23
C LEU A 31 9.34 2.93 5.79
N ILE A 32 10.60 3.27 5.54
CA ILE A 32 11.10 3.56 4.19
C ILE A 32 12.35 2.71 3.91
N LEU A 33 12.61 2.47 2.63
CA LEU A 33 13.79 1.75 2.16
C LEU A 33 14.76 2.70 1.49
N ARG A 34 16.05 2.56 1.79
CA ARG A 34 17.14 3.20 1.05
C ARG A 34 17.76 2.22 0.07
N HIS A 35 17.82 2.58 -1.21
CA HIS A 35 18.56 1.82 -2.21
C HIS A 35 20.07 2.12 -2.12
N ARG A 36 20.87 1.15 -1.67
CA ARG A 36 22.33 1.25 -1.43
C ARG A 36 23.12 1.76 -2.64
N GLY A 37 22.72 1.39 -3.87
CA GLY A 37 23.42 1.80 -5.10
C GLY A 37 22.93 3.09 -5.78
N LYS A 38 21.79 3.67 -5.38
CA LYS A 38 21.15 4.78 -6.12
C LYS A 38 20.95 6.04 -5.26
N ASN A 39 21.16 5.94 -3.95
CA ASN A 39 20.85 6.98 -2.97
C ASN A 39 19.41 7.52 -3.12
N GLN A 40 18.49 6.61 -3.41
CA GLN A 40 17.06 6.88 -3.56
C GLN A 40 16.30 6.19 -2.44
N PHE A 41 15.19 6.78 -2.03
CA PHE A 41 14.35 6.34 -0.94
C PHE A 41 12.92 6.09 -1.43
N TYR A 42 12.36 4.96 -1.01
CA TYR A 42 11.08 4.43 -1.48
C TYR A 42 10.30 3.79 -0.34
N PHE A 43 9.04 3.47 -0.59
CA PHE A 43 8.33 2.45 0.17
C PHE A 43 8.66 1.03 -0.31
N PRO A 44 8.51 0.04 0.57
CA PRO A 44 8.61 -1.36 0.20
C PRO A 44 7.50 -1.77 -0.77
N LYS A 45 7.87 -2.46 -1.86
CA LYS A 45 6.97 -2.93 -2.92
C LYS A 45 7.67 -3.87 -3.90
N GLY A 46 7.01 -4.96 -4.26
CA GLY A 46 7.47 -5.85 -5.32
C GLY A 46 6.36 -6.45 -6.14
N ARG A 47 6.67 -7.50 -6.89
CA ARG A 47 5.76 -8.08 -7.89
C ARG A 47 4.84 -9.07 -7.21
N LYS A 48 3.57 -9.05 -7.60
CA LYS A 48 2.61 -10.05 -7.16
C LYS A 48 2.92 -11.40 -7.80
N ASN A 49 2.92 -12.48 -7.02
CA ASN A 49 3.05 -13.84 -7.51
C ASN A 49 1.76 -14.36 -8.16
N ARG A 50 1.87 -15.35 -9.06
CA ARG A 50 0.71 -16.00 -9.68
C ARG A 50 -0.13 -16.70 -8.60
N GLY A 51 -1.44 -16.46 -8.59
CA GLY A 51 -2.36 -17.05 -7.60
C GLY A 51 -2.40 -16.35 -6.23
N GLU A 52 -1.46 -15.46 -5.93
CA GLU A 52 -1.44 -14.65 -4.69
C GLU A 52 -2.61 -13.64 -4.65
N THR A 53 -3.00 -13.13 -3.48
CA THR A 53 -3.87 -11.94 -3.39
C THR A 53 -3.07 -10.64 -3.54
N LEU A 54 -3.70 -9.47 -3.58
CA LEU A 54 -2.94 -8.20 -3.59
C LEU A 54 -2.43 -7.87 -2.19
N GLU A 55 -3.23 -8.21 -1.18
CA GLU A 55 -2.97 -8.06 0.24
C GLU A 55 -1.76 -8.90 0.68
N ASP A 56 -1.76 -10.19 0.35
CA ASP A 56 -0.66 -11.10 0.68
C ASP A 56 0.63 -10.62 0.00
N ALA A 57 0.55 -10.17 -1.26
CA ALA A 57 1.69 -9.62 -1.96
C ALA A 57 2.23 -8.36 -1.27
N ALA A 58 1.38 -7.43 -0.83
CA ALA A 58 1.81 -6.22 -0.15
C ALA A 58 2.53 -6.53 1.18
N VAL A 59 2.00 -7.46 1.97
CA VAL A 59 2.58 -7.89 3.24
C VAL A 59 3.89 -8.64 3.03
N ARG A 60 3.90 -9.61 2.13
CA ARG A 60 5.09 -10.41 1.79
C ARG A 60 6.22 -9.52 1.28
N GLU A 61 5.96 -8.65 0.30
CA GLU A 61 6.98 -7.76 -0.27
C GLU A 61 7.52 -6.78 0.77
N THR A 62 6.66 -6.29 1.68
CA THR A 62 7.11 -5.47 2.80
C THR A 62 8.05 -6.23 3.71
N TYR A 63 7.71 -7.47 4.05
CA TYR A 63 8.56 -8.31 4.88
C TYR A 63 9.89 -8.67 4.19
N GLU A 64 9.86 -9.10 2.93
CA GLU A 64 11.05 -9.50 2.18
C GLU A 64 12.05 -8.34 2.03
N GLU A 65 11.59 -7.14 1.66
CA GLU A 65 12.47 -6.00 1.42
C GLU A 65 12.95 -5.30 2.70
N SER A 66 12.20 -5.39 3.81
CA SER A 66 12.50 -4.63 5.03
C SER A 66 12.94 -5.46 6.23
N GLY A 67 12.62 -6.75 6.25
CA GLY A 67 12.76 -7.62 7.42
C GLY A 67 11.68 -7.42 8.49
N TYR A 68 10.74 -6.47 8.34
CA TYR A 68 9.70 -6.20 9.33
C TYR A 68 8.38 -6.89 8.95
N PRO A 69 7.86 -7.81 9.78
CA PRO A 69 6.51 -8.30 9.64
C PRO A 69 5.52 -7.15 9.84
N CYS A 70 4.54 -7.02 8.96
CA CYS A 70 3.51 -6.00 9.06
C CYS A 70 2.11 -6.60 8.97
N GLN A 71 1.11 -5.83 9.40
CA GLN A 71 -0.30 -6.18 9.30
C GLN A 71 -1.05 -5.06 8.59
N LEU A 72 -1.95 -5.41 7.66
CA LEU A 72 -2.76 -4.41 6.98
C LEU A 72 -3.69 -3.70 7.96
N LEU A 73 -3.76 -2.38 7.84
CA LEU A 73 -4.66 -1.55 8.63
C LEU A 73 -6.01 -1.47 7.94
N GLN A 74 -7.06 -1.85 8.67
CA GLN A 74 -8.42 -1.61 8.20
C GLN A 74 -8.79 -0.13 8.36
N HIS A 75 -9.47 0.42 7.36
CA HIS A 75 -9.99 1.77 7.41
C HIS A 75 -11.33 1.88 6.68
N ASN A 76 -12.08 2.93 6.99
CA ASN A 76 -13.31 3.33 6.30
C ASN A 76 -13.33 4.82 5.94
N CYS A 77 -12.20 5.54 6.15
CA CYS A 77 -12.12 6.97 5.87
C CYS A 77 -12.11 7.28 4.36
N LEU A 78 -11.64 6.35 3.53
CA LEU A 78 -11.84 6.37 2.08
C LEU A 78 -12.86 5.30 1.72
N SER A 79 -13.95 5.72 1.08
CA SER A 79 -14.92 4.76 0.55
C SER A 79 -14.29 3.97 -0.60
N THR A 80 -14.23 2.65 -0.47
CA THR A 80 -13.95 1.79 -1.61
C THR A 80 -15.10 1.83 -2.63
N LYS A 81 -14.78 1.56 -3.91
CA LYS A 81 -15.77 1.32 -4.96
C LYS A 81 -16.06 -0.18 -5.14
N ALA A 82 -15.38 -1.05 -4.40
CA ALA A 82 -15.70 -2.46 -4.34
C ALA A 82 -17.08 -2.65 -3.70
N PRO A 83 -17.97 -3.48 -4.30
CA PRO A 83 -19.26 -3.78 -3.70
C PRO A 83 -19.09 -4.68 -2.47
N CYS A 84 -19.92 -4.48 -1.44
CA CYS A 84 -19.95 -5.42 -0.32
C CYS A 84 -20.44 -6.80 -0.81
N PRO A 85 -19.85 -7.91 -0.34
CA PRO A 85 -20.38 -9.24 -0.63
C PRO A 85 -21.83 -9.37 -0.11
N ASN A 86 -22.74 -9.90 -0.92
CA ASN A 86 -24.15 -10.18 -0.58
C ASN A 86 -25.12 -8.98 -0.41
N GLN A 87 -24.90 -7.85 -1.08
CA GLN A 87 -25.91 -6.76 -1.11
C GLN A 87 -27.30 -7.20 -1.61
N ASP A 88 -27.40 -8.32 -2.33
CA ASP A 88 -28.66 -8.88 -2.85
C ASP A 88 -29.50 -9.69 -1.85
N LYS A 89 -29.02 -9.91 -0.61
CA LYS A 89 -29.78 -10.58 0.46
C LYS A 89 -30.25 -9.62 1.56
N ARG A 90 -30.70 -8.42 1.20
CA ARG A 90 -31.46 -7.59 2.14
C ARG A 90 -32.75 -8.30 2.51
N SER A 91 -32.75 -9.00 3.64
CA SER A 91 -33.95 -9.42 4.33
C SER A 91 -34.84 -8.20 4.57
N LEU A 92 -36.15 -8.39 4.44
CA LEU A 92 -37.17 -7.32 4.56
C LEU A 92 -37.05 -6.50 5.87
N ASP A 93 -36.38 -7.05 6.89
CA ASP A 93 -36.07 -6.37 8.17
C ASP A 93 -35.08 -5.20 8.06
N SER A 94 -34.23 -5.13 7.02
CA SER A 94 -33.24 -4.04 6.89
C SER A 94 -33.82 -2.74 6.30
N LEU A 95 -35.12 -2.70 5.99
CA LEU A 95 -35.80 -1.50 5.48
C LEU A 95 -36.12 -0.48 6.59
N LEU A 96 -35.99 -0.86 7.86
CA LEU A 96 -36.28 0.00 9.00
C LEU A 96 -35.10 0.86 9.45
N ASP A 97 -33.88 0.60 8.96
CA ASP A 97 -32.72 1.43 9.30
C ASP A 97 -32.07 2.04 8.05
N LYS A 98 -32.79 2.98 7.43
CA LYS A 98 -32.31 3.76 6.27
C LYS A 98 -31.17 4.74 6.62
N ASN A 99 -30.71 4.75 7.88
CA ASN A 99 -29.71 5.69 8.39
C ASN A 99 -28.39 5.04 8.81
N VAL A 100 -28.29 3.70 8.86
CA VAL A 100 -26.99 3.01 9.03
C VAL A 100 -26.40 2.78 7.64
N GLY A 101 -25.81 3.86 7.09
CA GLY A 101 -25.31 3.89 5.73
C GLY A 101 -24.24 2.82 5.46
N GLU A 102 -24.23 2.34 4.22
CA GLU A 102 -23.17 1.56 3.53
C GLU A 102 -21.78 2.25 3.54
N LYS A 103 -21.54 3.21 4.43
CA LYS A 103 -20.39 4.13 4.46
C LYS A 103 -19.39 3.86 5.57
N ASN A 104 -19.53 2.78 6.36
CA ASN A 104 -18.74 2.62 7.58
C ASN A 104 -18.09 1.25 7.81
N GLU A 105 -18.19 0.30 6.87
CA GLU A 105 -17.49 -0.97 7.01
C GLU A 105 -15.98 -0.80 6.83
N LEU A 106 -15.24 -1.30 7.80
CA LEU A 106 -13.78 -1.36 7.78
C LEU A 106 -13.31 -2.34 6.70
N HIS A 107 -12.36 -1.93 5.87
CA HIS A 107 -11.80 -2.77 4.80
C HIS A 107 -10.28 -2.57 4.67
N THR A 108 -9.63 -3.49 3.95
CA THR A 108 -8.20 -3.44 3.60
C THR A 108 -7.96 -3.19 2.11
N GLU A 109 -8.98 -2.80 1.33
CA GLU A 109 -8.80 -2.44 -0.08
C GLU A 109 -7.65 -1.43 -0.28
N PRO A 110 -6.91 -1.51 -1.40
CA PRO A 110 -5.80 -0.59 -1.66
C PRO A 110 -6.30 0.85 -1.65
N PHE A 111 -5.60 1.71 -0.90
CA PHE A 111 -5.99 3.12 -0.74
C PHE A 111 -5.48 4.00 -1.89
N ALA A 112 -4.52 3.50 -2.67
CA ALA A 112 -3.99 4.17 -3.85
C ALA A 112 -3.48 3.17 -4.89
N VAL A 113 -3.39 3.62 -6.14
CA VAL A 113 -2.68 2.94 -7.23
C VAL A 113 -1.75 3.93 -7.93
N GLN A 114 -0.47 3.58 -8.06
CA GLN A 114 0.48 4.29 -8.91
C GLN A 114 0.66 3.52 -10.23
N GLN A 115 0.88 4.25 -11.32
CA GLN A 115 1.21 3.65 -12.61
C GLN A 115 2.51 4.23 -13.15
N TRP A 116 3.48 3.36 -13.42
CA TRP A 116 4.70 3.73 -14.14
C TRP A 116 4.63 3.20 -15.57
N VAL A 117 5.32 3.88 -16.49
CA VAL A 117 5.49 3.44 -17.87
C VAL A 117 6.98 3.39 -18.15
N TYR A 118 7.50 2.20 -18.44
CA TYR A 118 8.89 1.98 -18.81
C TYR A 118 9.16 2.44 -20.25
N GLN A 119 10.43 2.55 -20.62
CA GLN A 119 10.85 3.00 -21.96
C GLN A 119 10.36 2.08 -23.09
N ASP A 120 10.21 0.79 -22.80
CA ASP A 120 9.67 -0.23 -23.71
C ASP A 120 8.13 -0.24 -23.77
N GLY A 121 7.47 0.65 -23.03
CA GLY A 121 6.02 0.78 -22.97
C GLY A 121 5.34 -0.13 -21.95
N VAL A 122 6.08 -1.03 -21.27
CA VAL A 122 5.52 -1.88 -20.22
C VAL A 122 5.04 -1.00 -19.07
N ARG A 123 3.84 -1.29 -18.56
CA ARG A 123 3.25 -0.57 -17.43
C ARG A 123 3.51 -1.30 -16.11
N LYS A 124 3.85 -0.58 -15.06
CA LYS A 124 3.83 -1.12 -13.69
C LYS A 124 2.65 -0.51 -12.94
N LEU A 125 1.73 -1.35 -12.48
CA LEU A 125 0.61 -0.95 -11.62
C LEU A 125 0.94 -1.33 -10.19
N ILE A 126 1.06 -0.34 -9.31
CA ILE A 126 1.47 -0.55 -7.91
C ILE A 126 0.27 -0.24 -7.02
N PHE A 127 -0.28 -1.26 -6.40
CA PHE A 127 -1.38 -1.15 -5.45
C PHE A 127 -0.83 -0.95 -4.05
N TRP A 128 -1.22 0.15 -3.40
CA TRP A 128 -0.70 0.54 -2.10
C TRP A 128 -1.73 0.28 -1.01
N PHE A 129 -1.25 -0.35 0.07
CA PHE A 129 -2.03 -0.67 1.25
C PHE A 129 -1.51 0.12 2.45
N LEU A 130 -2.38 0.41 3.42
CA LEU A 130 -1.95 0.88 4.72
C LEU A 130 -1.59 -0.33 5.59
N ALA A 131 -0.47 -0.25 6.31
CA ALA A 131 -0.04 -1.30 7.21
C ALA A 131 0.53 -0.73 8.51
N THR A 132 0.68 -1.59 9.50
CA THR A 132 1.35 -1.27 10.76
C THR A 132 2.34 -2.35 11.15
N ALA A 133 3.40 -1.94 11.84
CA ALA A 133 4.42 -2.80 12.43
C ALA A 133 5.02 -2.12 13.67
N ASP A 134 5.67 -2.91 14.52
CA ASP A 134 6.40 -2.42 15.70
C ASP A 134 7.82 -2.05 15.30
N SER A 135 8.14 -0.75 15.32
CA SER A 135 9.46 -0.23 14.97
C SER A 135 10.54 -0.52 16.01
N LEU A 136 10.17 -0.98 17.21
CA LEU A 136 11.10 -1.32 18.27
C LEU A 136 11.62 -2.77 18.16
N GLN A 137 10.99 -3.62 17.35
CA GLN A 137 11.53 -4.94 17.05
C GLN A 137 12.71 -4.82 16.07
N PRO A 138 13.77 -5.63 16.22
CA PRO A 138 14.79 -5.71 15.19
C PRO A 138 14.21 -6.32 13.89
N PRO A 139 14.68 -5.90 12.71
CA PRO A 139 14.29 -6.54 11.46
C PRO A 139 14.80 -7.99 11.44
N HIS A 140 14.02 -8.88 10.85
CA HIS A 140 14.49 -10.23 10.55
C HIS A 140 15.56 -10.16 9.44
N GLU A 141 16.58 -11.00 9.55
CA GLU A 141 17.66 -11.11 8.57
C GLU A 141 17.34 -12.16 7.51
N ASN A 142 17.94 -12.02 6.32
CA ASN A 142 17.85 -12.97 5.20
C ASN A 142 16.40 -13.27 4.79
N THR A 143 15.58 -12.23 4.73
CA THR A 143 14.17 -12.32 4.30
C THR A 143 14.01 -12.13 2.79
N GLN A 144 15.06 -11.70 2.11
CA GLN A 144 15.07 -11.45 0.68
C GLN A 144 15.03 -12.78 -0.10
N ASP A 145 14.18 -12.84 -1.13
CA ASP A 145 14.17 -13.98 -2.07
C ASP A 145 15.47 -14.02 -2.89
N GLU A 146 16.04 -15.23 -3.06
CA GLU A 146 17.29 -15.45 -3.79
C GLU A 146 17.20 -14.95 -5.24
N GLY A 147 18.04 -13.99 -5.60
CA GLY A 147 18.20 -13.52 -6.98
C GLY A 147 17.50 -12.20 -7.32
N GLU A 148 16.84 -11.55 -6.38
CA GLU A 148 16.28 -10.21 -6.59
C GLU A 148 17.27 -9.09 -6.20
N GLU A 149 17.17 -7.90 -6.82
CA GLU A 149 17.92 -6.69 -6.39
C GLU A 149 17.58 -6.24 -4.94
N LYS A 150 16.77 -7.00 -4.21
CA LYS A 150 16.27 -6.74 -2.86
C LYS A 150 17.38 -6.66 -1.80
N ASP A 151 18.53 -7.30 -2.03
CA ASP A 151 19.73 -7.17 -1.18
C ASP A 151 20.32 -5.74 -1.13
N ASN A 152 19.88 -4.87 -2.05
CA ASN A 152 20.31 -3.49 -2.12
C ASN A 152 19.47 -2.54 -1.28
N PHE A 153 18.47 -3.01 -0.54
CA PHE A 153 17.66 -2.15 0.32
C PHE A 153 18.11 -2.19 1.78
N GLU A 154 18.05 -1.03 2.41
CA GLU A 154 18.23 -0.86 3.85
C GLU A 154 16.97 -0.22 4.42
N ALA A 155 16.38 -0.87 5.42
CA ALA A 155 15.14 -0.42 6.04
C ALA A 155 15.40 0.62 7.12
N HIS A 156 14.59 1.67 7.13
CA HIS A 156 14.66 2.74 8.12
C HIS A 156 13.26 3.12 8.60
N TRP A 157 13.10 3.20 9.92
CA TRP A 157 11.97 3.86 10.56
C TRP A 157 12.30 5.34 10.73
N ILE A 158 11.55 6.20 10.05
CA ILE A 158 11.76 7.65 10.07
C ILE A 158 10.49 8.33 10.55
N ASN A 159 10.61 9.38 11.35
CA ASN A 159 9.45 10.20 11.71
C ASN A 159 8.79 10.81 10.45
N ILE A 160 7.51 11.16 10.54
CA ILE A 160 6.71 11.62 9.38
C ILE A 160 7.37 12.76 8.60
N GLU A 161 7.85 13.80 9.27
CA GLU A 161 8.46 14.96 8.60
C GLU A 161 9.79 14.61 7.93
N GLY A 162 10.60 13.78 8.58
CA GLY A 162 11.84 13.26 8.03
C GLY A 162 11.60 12.40 6.78
N ALA A 163 10.58 11.53 6.82
CA ALA A 163 10.24 10.70 5.67
C ALA A 163 9.74 11.55 4.49
N LEU A 164 8.90 12.55 4.77
CA LEU A 164 8.47 13.54 3.77
C LEU A 164 9.65 14.30 3.16
N ALA A 165 10.74 14.52 3.90
CA ALA A 165 11.96 15.15 3.36
C ALA A 165 12.83 14.16 2.56
N MET A 166 12.93 12.90 2.99
CA MET A 166 13.85 11.89 2.45
C MET A 166 13.33 11.16 1.20
N LEU A 167 12.02 10.88 1.10
CA LEU A 167 11.44 10.16 -0.04
C LEU A 167 11.80 10.83 -1.36
N THR A 168 12.27 10.06 -2.34
CA THR A 168 12.82 10.66 -3.57
C THR A 168 11.75 11.24 -4.48
N PHE A 169 10.58 10.62 -4.54
CA PHE A 169 9.51 10.99 -5.48
C PHE A 169 8.35 11.69 -4.76
N GLU A 170 7.76 12.70 -5.40
CA GLU A 170 6.69 13.50 -4.79
C GLU A 170 5.40 12.70 -4.63
N ASP A 171 5.10 11.79 -5.56
CA ASP A 171 3.94 10.92 -5.48
C ASP A 171 4.03 9.94 -4.29
N ASP A 172 5.22 9.48 -3.93
CA ASP A 172 5.43 8.73 -2.67
C ASP A 172 5.16 9.63 -1.44
N ARG A 173 5.55 10.91 -1.46
CA ARG A 173 5.23 11.85 -0.37
C ARG A 173 3.72 12.06 -0.24
N GLU A 174 2.99 12.12 -1.36
CA GLU A 174 1.52 12.18 -1.36
C GLU A 174 0.88 10.94 -0.73
N LEU A 175 1.48 9.75 -0.87
CA LEU A 175 1.01 8.55 -0.16
C LEU A 175 1.05 8.73 1.37
N ILE A 176 2.11 9.33 1.92
CA ILE A 176 2.16 9.66 3.37
C ILE A 176 1.04 10.64 3.73
N ARG A 177 0.94 11.74 2.99
CA ARG A 177 -0.05 12.79 3.29
C ARG A 177 -1.47 12.20 3.29
N LYS A 178 -1.77 11.33 2.32
CA LYS A 178 -3.05 10.65 2.25
C LYS A 178 -3.24 9.63 3.37
N ALA A 179 -2.22 8.84 3.71
CA ALA A 179 -2.28 7.90 4.83
C ALA A 179 -2.61 8.59 6.16
N LEU A 180 -2.01 9.76 6.43
CA LEU A 180 -2.29 10.54 7.65
C LEU A 180 -3.74 11.03 7.71
N GLU A 181 -4.30 11.47 6.56
CA GLU A 181 -5.72 11.84 6.45
C GLU A 181 -6.63 10.64 6.78
N VAL A 182 -6.33 9.48 6.19
CA VAL A 182 -7.12 8.24 6.40
C VAL A 182 -7.11 7.80 7.85
N LEU A 183 -5.94 7.86 8.49
CA LEU A 183 -5.76 7.44 9.87
C LEU A 183 -6.13 8.52 10.88
N LYS A 184 -6.56 9.70 10.41
CA LYS A 184 -6.89 10.89 11.23
C LYS A 184 -5.77 11.26 12.22
N LEU A 185 -4.52 11.05 11.81
CA LEU A 185 -3.36 11.40 12.61
C LEU A 185 -3.12 12.91 12.48
N SER A 186 -3.30 13.66 13.55
CA SER A 186 -3.01 15.10 13.58
C SER A 186 -1.51 15.35 13.44
N LYS A 187 -1.11 16.40 12.69
CA LYS A 187 0.26 16.91 12.71
C LYS A 187 0.52 17.46 14.11
N THR A 188 1.46 16.85 14.85
CA THR A 188 1.88 17.35 16.16
C THR A 188 2.84 18.50 16.00
#